data_AF-A0A6C1SYF4-F1
#
_entry.id   AF-A0A6C1SYF4-F1
#
_cell.length_a   1.000
_cell.length_b   1.000
_cell.length_c   1.000
_cell.angle_alpha   90.00
_cell.angle_beta   90.00
_cell.angle_gamma   90.00
#
_symmetry.space_group_name_H-M   'P 1'
#
loop_
_entity.id
_entity.type
_entity.pdbx_description
1 polymer ?
#
loop_
_entity_poly.entity_id
_entity_poly.type
_entity_poly.pdbx_seq_one_letter_code
_entity_poly.pdbx_strand_id
1 'polypeptide(L)'
;MTKDKSQPDLTELAHKTQALFMGNGAGGAQFEKVLEMQDRLLREAETFTRQWFERRHEATETALKTLQEANSNGAADPTQAMRAMADWQRGSIERLSEDLRDWTALCMRCADTAKAVQLEAALPDAEKGKAAGESSKSSSKSKSGAAAKATPV
;
A
#
# COMPACT_ATOMS: atom_id res chain seq x y z
N MET A 1 23.43 4.94 -31.60
CA MET A 1 23.52 3.51 -31.23
C MET A 1 22.92 3.34 -29.85
N THR A 2 22.03 2.36 -29.73
CA THR A 2 21.18 2.05 -28.57
C THR A 2 21.90 1.27 -27.48
N LYS A 3 21.48 1.53 -26.24
CA LYS A 3 21.43 0.63 -25.06
C LYS A 3 22.69 0.58 -24.17
N ASP A 4 22.57 1.17 -22.98
CA ASP A 4 22.96 0.44 -21.78
C ASP A 4 21.88 0.61 -20.71
N LYS A 5 21.19 -0.48 -20.41
CA LYS A 5 20.26 -0.59 -19.28
C LYS A 5 21.12 -1.18 -18.16
N SER A 6 21.67 -0.34 -17.29
CA SER A 6 22.35 -0.83 -16.08
C SER A 6 21.40 -1.77 -15.36
N GLN A 7 21.72 -3.06 -15.41
CA GLN A 7 21.10 -4.04 -14.54
C GLN A 7 21.42 -3.64 -13.09
N PRO A 8 20.47 -3.83 -12.14
CA PRO A 8 20.81 -3.65 -10.74
C PRO A 8 21.95 -4.61 -10.39
N ASP A 9 23.09 -4.05 -9.99
CA ASP A 9 24.26 -4.83 -9.59
C ASP A 9 23.85 -5.70 -8.39
N LEU A 10 23.87 -7.02 -8.58
CA LEU A 10 23.50 -7.99 -7.56
C LEU A 10 24.36 -7.84 -6.30
N THR A 11 25.58 -7.32 -6.46
CA THR A 11 26.50 -7.02 -5.37
C THR A 11 26.00 -5.83 -4.54
N GLU A 12 25.49 -4.78 -5.21
CA GLU A 12 24.88 -3.62 -4.55
C GLU A 12 23.61 -4.01 -3.80
N LEU A 13 22.78 -4.87 -4.41
CA LEU A 13 21.59 -5.42 -3.77
C LEU A 13 21.97 -6.26 -2.53
N ALA A 14 22.96 -7.14 -2.66
CA ALA A 14 23.43 -7.97 -1.55
C ALA A 14 23.97 -7.13 -0.38
N HIS A 15 24.72 -6.06 -0.66
CA HIS A 15 25.20 -5.15 0.39
C HIS A 15 24.07 -4.35 1.03
N LYS A 16 23.09 -3.87 0.26
CA LYS A 16 21.89 -3.22 0.80
C LYS A 16 21.08 -4.16 1.70
N THR A 17 20.87 -5.40 1.28
CA THR A 17 20.17 -6.42 2.07
C THR A 17 20.97 -6.80 3.33
N GLN A 18 22.29 -6.93 3.22
CA GLN A 18 23.17 -7.21 4.35
C GLN A 18 23.20 -6.05 5.36
N ALA A 19 23.23 -4.81 4.90
CA ALA A 19 23.15 -3.62 5.77
C ALA A 19 21.81 -3.54 6.51
N LEU A 20 20.71 -3.91 5.86
CA LEU A 20 19.38 -4.04 6.48
C LEU A 20 19.33 -5.13 7.57
N PHE A 21 20.08 -6.23 7.37
CA PHE A 21 20.15 -7.34 8.32
C PHE A 21 21.17 -7.14 9.46
N MET A 22 22.24 -6.37 9.24
CA MET A 22 23.35 -6.21 10.19
C MET A 22 23.37 -4.85 10.91
N GLY A 23 22.57 -3.87 10.49
CA GLY A 23 22.59 -2.51 11.03
C GLY A 23 21.61 -2.25 12.18
N ASN A 24 22.04 -2.48 13.42
CA ASN A 24 21.40 -2.10 14.70
C ASN A 24 19.94 -2.57 14.92
N GLY A 25 19.56 -2.94 16.16
CA GLY A 25 18.21 -3.44 16.50
C GLY A 25 17.03 -2.57 16.04
N ALA A 26 17.25 -1.30 15.69
CA ALA A 26 16.26 -0.42 15.06
C ALA A 26 15.90 -0.78 13.60
N GLY A 27 16.85 -1.29 12.79
CA GLY A 27 16.59 -1.73 11.41
C GLY A 27 15.77 -3.02 11.36
N GLY A 28 16.03 -3.95 12.28
CA GLY A 28 15.25 -5.18 12.44
C GLY A 28 13.79 -4.92 12.83
N ALA A 29 13.54 -3.98 13.75
CA ALA A 29 12.18 -3.61 14.17
C ALA A 29 11.37 -2.99 13.02
N GLN A 30 11.99 -2.15 12.18
CA GLN A 30 11.32 -1.59 11.00
C GLN A 30 11.02 -2.67 9.94
N PHE A 31 11.94 -3.61 9.74
CA PHE A 31 11.74 -4.73 8.82
C PHE A 31 10.60 -5.66 9.29
N GLU A 32 10.53 -5.96 10.58
CA GLU A 32 9.43 -6.71 11.19
C GLU A 32 8.07 -6.02 10.95
N LYS A 33 7.99 -4.70 11.15
CA LYS A 33 6.77 -3.93 10.87
C LYS A 33 6.36 -3.95 9.39
N VAL A 34 7.33 -3.91 8.48
CA VAL A 34 7.06 -4.04 7.04
C VAL A 34 6.54 -5.44 6.69
N LEU A 35 7.04 -6.49 7.34
CA LEU A 35 6.53 -7.85 7.16
C LEU A 35 5.13 -8.03 7.75
N GLU A 36 4.86 -7.52 8.95
CA GLU A 36 3.52 -7.50 9.55
C GLU A 36 2.51 -6.78 8.65
N MET A 37 2.91 -5.64 8.08
CA MET A 37 2.10 -4.90 7.11
C MET A 37 1.80 -5.73 5.86
N GLN A 38 2.82 -6.37 5.27
CA GLN A 38 2.64 -7.22 4.10
C GLN A 38 1.71 -8.41 4.40
N ASP A 39 1.87 -9.08 5.54
CA ASP A 39 0.98 -10.18 5.96
C ASP A 39 -0.47 -9.70 6.08
N ARG A 40 -0.69 -8.53 6.69
CA ARG A 40 -2.03 -7.96 6.81
C ARG A 40 -2.64 -7.61 5.45
N LEU A 41 -1.89 -7.01 4.54
CA LEU A 41 -2.36 -6.71 3.18
C LEU A 41 -2.76 -7.99 2.43
N LEU A 42 -1.97 -9.06 2.57
CA LEU A 42 -2.27 -10.35 1.96
C LEU A 42 -3.55 -10.97 2.51
N ARG A 43 -3.76 -10.92 3.84
CA ARG A 43 -5.00 -11.42 4.46
C ARG A 43 -6.25 -10.67 4.00
N GLU A 44 -6.14 -9.34 3.87
CA GLU A 44 -7.23 -8.50 3.37
C GLU A 44 -7.56 -8.83 1.92
N ALA A 45 -6.53 -9.01 1.07
CA ALA A 45 -6.71 -9.43 -0.32
C ALA A 45 -7.30 -10.85 -0.43
N GLU A 46 -6.85 -11.79 0.40
CA GLU A 46 -7.41 -13.15 0.44
C GLU A 46 -8.89 -13.14 0.81
N THR A 47 -9.26 -12.35 1.83
CA THR A 47 -10.65 -12.24 2.27
C THR A 47 -11.54 -11.69 1.15
N PHE A 48 -11.12 -10.59 0.52
CA PHE A 48 -11.82 -10.00 -0.62
C PHE A 48 -11.96 -10.98 -1.78
N THR A 49 -10.87 -11.62 -2.20
CA THR A 49 -10.88 -12.51 -3.36
C THR A 49 -11.78 -13.73 -3.15
N ARG A 50 -11.80 -14.32 -1.95
CA ARG A 50 -12.73 -15.42 -1.61
C ARG A 50 -14.18 -15.03 -1.83
N GLN A 51 -14.60 -13.89 -1.29
CA GLN A 51 -15.97 -13.37 -1.42
C GLN A 51 -16.31 -13.03 -2.87
N TRP A 52 -15.37 -12.41 -3.59
CA TRP A 52 -15.54 -12.09 -5.00
C TRP A 52 -15.74 -13.34 -5.85
N PHE A 53 -14.95 -14.40 -5.62
CA PHE A 53 -15.11 -15.68 -6.33
C PHE A 53 -16.47 -16.32 -6.06
N GLU A 54 -16.93 -16.33 -4.81
CA GLU A 54 -18.23 -16.87 -4.43
C GLU A 54 -19.38 -16.17 -5.20
N ARG A 55 -19.39 -14.83 -5.20
CA ARG A 55 -20.39 -14.06 -5.97
C ARG A 55 -20.27 -14.24 -7.48
N ARG A 56 -19.07 -14.50 -8.01
CA ARG A 56 -18.89 -14.80 -9.44
C ARG A 56 -19.42 -16.17 -9.82
N HIS A 57 -19.23 -17.17 -8.97
CA HIS A 57 -19.82 -18.49 -9.17
C HIS A 57 -21.35 -18.40 -9.15
N GLU A 58 -21.93 -17.71 -8.15
CA GLU A 58 -23.38 -17.51 -8.06
C GLU A 58 -23.95 -16.80 -9.29
N ALA A 59 -23.26 -15.77 -9.80
CA ALA A 59 -23.67 -15.08 -11.02
C ALA A 59 -23.68 -16.01 -12.25
N THR A 60 -22.69 -16.88 -12.39
CA THR A 60 -22.61 -17.88 -13.47
C THR A 60 -23.68 -18.96 -13.34
N GLU A 61 -23.89 -19.49 -12.14
CA GLU A 61 -24.91 -20.51 -11.87
C GLU A 61 -26.31 -19.98 -12.16
N THR A 62 -26.61 -18.76 -11.69
CA THR A 62 -27.90 -18.12 -11.97
C THR A 62 -28.09 -17.80 -13.45
N ALA A 63 -27.03 -17.43 -14.18
CA ALA A 63 -27.10 -17.23 -15.64
C ALA A 63 -27.46 -18.54 -16.36
N LEU A 64 -26.80 -19.65 -16.00
CA LEU A 64 -27.07 -20.96 -16.59
C LEU A 64 -28.51 -21.41 -16.32
N LYS A 65 -28.99 -21.23 -15.08
CA LYS A 65 -30.37 -21.53 -14.71
C LYS A 65 -31.37 -20.72 -15.54
N THR A 66 -31.15 -19.41 -15.66
CA THR A 66 -31.99 -18.53 -16.49
C THR A 66 -32.03 -18.97 -17.95
N LEU A 67 -30.88 -19.37 -18.52
CA LEU A 67 -30.80 -19.89 -19.89
C LEU A 67 -31.55 -21.21 -20.05
N GLN A 68 -31.47 -22.11 -19.07
CA GLN A 68 -32.24 -23.35 -19.09
C GLN A 68 -33.74 -23.08 -19.03
N GLU A 69 -34.19 -22.22 -18.12
CA GLU A 69 -35.60 -21.83 -17.99
C GLU A 69 -36.15 -21.20 -19.28
N ALA A 70 -35.37 -20.32 -19.91
CA ALA A 70 -35.75 -19.70 -21.19
C ALA A 70 -35.90 -20.70 -22.34
N ASN A 71 -35.20 -21.85 -22.28
CA ASN A 71 -35.17 -22.87 -23.34
C ASN A 71 -36.05 -24.11 -23.06
N SER A 72 -36.56 -24.30 -21.84
CA SER A 72 -37.15 -25.57 -21.40
C SER A 72 -38.61 -25.82 -21.83
N ASN A 73 -39.26 -24.86 -22.49
CA ASN A 73 -40.64 -25.04 -22.95
C ASN A 73 -40.67 -25.13 -24.47
N GLY A 74 -41.03 -26.29 -25.02
CA GLY A 74 -41.11 -26.58 -26.47
C GLY A 74 -42.02 -25.66 -27.31
N ALA A 75 -42.59 -24.63 -26.69
CA ALA A 75 -42.97 -23.36 -27.31
C ALA A 75 -42.41 -22.25 -26.40
N ALA A 76 -41.24 -21.70 -26.73
CA ALA A 76 -40.60 -20.67 -25.91
C ALA A 76 -41.50 -19.43 -25.87
N ASP A 77 -42.04 -19.07 -24.69
CA ASP A 77 -42.69 -17.77 -24.50
C ASP A 77 -41.60 -16.69 -24.46
N PRO A 78 -41.46 -15.85 -25.51
CA PRO A 78 -40.42 -14.83 -25.55
C PRO A 78 -40.55 -13.84 -24.40
N THR A 79 -41.78 -13.63 -23.90
CA THR A 79 -42.06 -12.73 -22.77
C THR A 79 -41.51 -13.29 -21.47
N GLN A 80 -41.67 -14.60 -21.23
CA GLN A 80 -41.12 -15.28 -20.07
C GLN A 80 -39.58 -15.28 -20.10
N ALA A 81 -38.99 -15.56 -21.27
CA ALA A 81 -37.53 -15.50 -21.45
C ALA A 81 -36.98 -14.09 -21.20
N MET A 82 -37.64 -13.05 -21.73
CA MET A 82 -37.25 -11.65 -21.48
C MET A 82 -37.33 -11.28 -19.99
N ARG A 83 -38.37 -11.73 -19.27
CA ARG A 83 -38.48 -11.49 -17.82
C ARG A 83 -37.36 -12.18 -17.04
N ALA A 84 -37.09 -13.45 -17.34
CA ALA A 84 -36.04 -14.20 -16.67
C ALA A 84 -34.65 -13.56 -16.89
N MET A 85 -34.37 -13.08 -18.11
CA MET A 85 -33.15 -12.32 -18.41
C MET A 85 -33.09 -10.98 -17.68
N ALA A 86 -34.21 -10.25 -17.59
CA ALA A 86 -34.27 -8.98 -16.86
C ALA A 86 -34.06 -9.15 -15.35
N ASP A 87 -34.59 -10.24 -14.78
CA ASP A 87 -34.38 -10.57 -13.37
C ASP A 87 -32.92 -10.98 -13.11
N TRP A 88 -32.31 -11.77 -13.99
CA TRP A 88 -30.89 -12.09 -13.92
C TRP A 88 -29.99 -10.84 -14.03
N GLN A 89 -30.31 -9.92 -14.94
CA GLN A 89 -29.59 -8.65 -15.08
C GLN A 89 -29.66 -7.83 -13.79
N ARG A 90 -30.83 -7.77 -13.15
CA ARG A 90 -31.01 -7.05 -11.88
C ARG A 90 -30.14 -7.63 -10.76
N GLY A 91 -30.20 -8.94 -10.55
CA GLY A 91 -29.33 -9.61 -9.57
C GLY A 91 -27.84 -9.47 -9.91
N SER A 92 -27.50 -9.37 -11.19
CA SER A 92 -26.11 -9.11 -11.62
C SER A 92 -25.64 -7.70 -11.24
N ILE A 93 -26.49 -6.68 -11.37
CA ILE A 93 -26.17 -5.32 -10.93
C ILE A 93 -25.99 -5.26 -9.40
N GLU A 94 -26.84 -5.96 -8.65
CA GLU A 94 -26.74 -6.04 -7.18
C GLU A 94 -25.38 -6.62 -6.76
N ARG A 95 -25.00 -7.79 -7.30
CA ARG A 95 -23.71 -8.43 -7.02
C ARG A 95 -22.51 -7.57 -7.43
N LEU A 96 -22.58 -6.89 -8.59
CA LEU A 96 -21.53 -5.96 -9.02
C LEU A 96 -21.41 -4.75 -8.08
N SER A 97 -22.54 -4.26 -7.55
CA SER A 97 -22.53 -3.16 -6.58
C SER A 97 -21.87 -3.56 -5.26
N GLU A 98 -22.07 -4.81 -4.83
CA GLU A 98 -21.39 -5.38 -3.65
C GLU A 98 -19.89 -5.52 -3.90
N ASP A 99 -19.48 -6.02 -5.07
CA ASP A 99 -18.07 -6.10 -5.42
C ASP A 99 -17.38 -4.73 -5.39
N LEU A 100 -18.03 -3.69 -5.89
CA LEU A 100 -17.49 -2.34 -5.86
C LEU A 100 -17.33 -1.82 -4.42
N ARG A 101 -18.32 -2.10 -3.56
CA ARG A 101 -18.23 -1.73 -2.13
C ARG A 101 -17.07 -2.46 -1.45
N ASP A 102 -16.97 -3.76 -1.62
CA ASP A 102 -15.92 -4.57 -0.99
C ASP A 102 -14.53 -4.19 -1.51
N TRP A 103 -14.40 -3.93 -2.81
CA TRP A 103 -13.16 -3.46 -3.42
C TRP A 103 -12.73 -2.10 -2.85
N THR A 104 -13.67 -1.18 -2.72
CA THR A 104 -13.40 0.15 -2.13
C THR A 104 -12.99 0.00 -0.67
N ALA A 105 -13.66 -0.88 0.08
CA ALA A 105 -13.33 -1.16 1.47
C ALA A 105 -11.93 -1.79 1.62
N LEU A 106 -11.55 -2.72 0.74
CA LEU A 106 -10.19 -3.27 0.67
C LEU A 106 -9.17 -2.16 0.43
N CYS A 107 -9.39 -1.29 -0.57
CA CYS A 107 -8.50 -0.17 -0.86
C CYS A 107 -8.28 0.73 0.36
N MET A 108 -9.35 1.06 1.09
CA MET A 108 -9.27 1.87 2.30
C MET A 108 -8.46 1.18 3.41
N ARG A 109 -8.74 -0.10 3.70
CA ARG A 109 -8.02 -0.86 4.73
C ARG A 109 -6.54 -1.04 4.39
N CYS A 110 -6.21 -1.24 3.11
CA CYS A 110 -4.83 -1.27 2.64
C CYS A 110 -4.12 0.08 2.82
N ALA A 111 -4.79 1.18 2.48
CA ALA A 111 -4.25 2.53 2.66
C ALA A 111 -4.00 2.85 4.15
N ASP A 112 -4.93 2.48 5.03
CA ASP A 112 -4.77 2.69 6.47
C ASP A 112 -3.63 1.85 7.05
N THR A 113 -3.50 0.61 6.59
CA THR A 113 -2.39 -0.29 6.96
C THR A 113 -1.03 0.27 6.53
N ALA A 114 -0.95 0.83 5.32
CA ALA A 114 0.28 1.47 4.82
C ALA A 114 0.63 2.77 5.57
N LYS A 115 -0.38 3.58 5.91
CA LYS A 115 -0.18 4.83 6.67
C LYS A 115 0.31 4.57 8.08
N ALA A 116 -0.18 3.52 8.75
CA ALA A 116 0.25 3.16 10.10
C ALA A 116 1.76 2.93 10.19
N VAL A 117 2.35 2.25 9.19
CA VAL A 117 3.80 2.02 9.14
C VAL A 117 4.58 3.32 8.89
N GLN A 118 4.09 4.21 8.03
CA GLN A 118 4.75 5.49 7.76
C GLN A 118 4.73 6.44 8.97
N LEU A 119 3.62 6.46 9.72
CA LEU A 119 3.51 7.30 10.92
C LEU A 119 4.47 6.83 12.02
N GLU A 120 4.55 5.52 12.25
CA GLU A 120 5.44 4.92 13.24
C GLU A 120 6.93 5.04 12.86
N ALA A 121 7.23 5.02 11.55
CA ALA A 121 8.59 5.29 11.04
C ALA A 121 9.01 6.77 11.22
N ALA A 122 8.07 7.71 11.39
CA ALA A 122 8.33 9.14 11.58
C ALA A 122 8.49 9.54 13.07
N LEU A 123 8.10 8.69 14.01
CA LEU A 123 8.20 8.96 15.45
C LEU A 123 9.62 8.91 16.08
N PRO A 124 10.67 8.30 15.51
CA PRO A 124 12.00 8.29 16.16
C PRO A 124 12.85 9.56 15.94
N ASP A 125 12.44 10.50 15.09
CA ASP A 125 13.19 11.76 14.86
C ASP A 125 12.80 12.90 15.81
N ALA A 126 11.66 12.81 16.49
CA ALA A 126 11.21 13.85 17.42
C ALA A 126 11.95 13.85 18.77
N GLU A 127 12.54 12.72 19.18
CA GLU A 127 13.22 12.60 20.49
C GLU A 127 14.74 12.86 20.41
N LYS A 128 15.36 12.83 19.22
CA LYS A 128 16.81 13.11 19.07
C LYS A 128 17.17 14.60 19.08
N GLY A 129 16.17 15.50 19.00
CA GLY A 129 16.37 16.96 18.98
C GLY A 129 16.62 17.62 20.34
N LYS A 130 16.39 16.93 21.47
CA LYS A 130 16.50 17.55 22.81
C LYS A 130 17.80 17.25 23.57
N ALA A 131 18.62 16.29 23.12
CA ALA A 131 19.87 15.93 23.82
C ALA A 131 21.12 16.72 23.36
N ALA A 132 21.04 17.53 22.30
CA ALA A 132 22.18 18.28 21.75
C ALA A 132 22.30 19.74 22.23
N GLY A 133 21.41 20.20 23.12
CA GLY A 133 21.31 21.62 23.53
C GLY A 133 22.19 22.04 24.71
N GLU A 134 22.88 21.12 25.39
CA GLU A 134 23.61 21.41 26.63
C GLU A 134 25.11 21.05 26.53
N SER A 135 25.81 21.55 25.52
CA SER A 135 27.28 21.65 25.60
C SER A 135 27.85 22.71 24.66
N SER A 136 27.57 23.98 24.96
CA SER A 136 28.43 25.08 24.50
C SER A 136 28.26 26.30 25.40
N LYS A 137 28.80 26.20 26.61
CA LYS A 137 28.99 27.38 27.46
C LYS A 137 30.21 27.22 28.38
N SER A 138 31.41 27.35 27.82
CA SER A 138 32.57 27.93 28.51
C SER A 138 33.82 27.92 27.61
N SER A 139 34.26 29.07 27.15
CA SER A 139 35.57 29.62 27.55
C SER A 139 35.76 31.00 26.94
N SER A 140 35.55 32.02 27.75
CA SER A 140 35.97 33.39 27.56
C SER A 140 37.46 33.57 27.91
N LYS A 141 38.16 34.51 27.24
CA LYS A 141 39.06 35.58 27.81
C LYS A 141 40.22 35.91 26.84
N SER A 142 40.13 37.03 26.09
CA SER A 142 40.89 38.33 26.24
C SER A 142 42.34 38.29 25.71
N LYS A 143 43.02 39.32 25.16
CA LYS A 143 42.91 40.80 25.10
C LYS A 143 43.96 41.29 24.04
N SER A 144 43.66 42.28 23.18
CA SER A 144 44.23 43.66 23.10
C SER A 144 45.36 43.97 22.10
N GLY A 145 45.22 45.11 21.39
CA GLY A 145 46.28 45.98 20.84
C GLY A 145 46.29 46.10 19.30
N ALA A 146 45.56 47.03 18.67
CA ALA A 146 45.87 48.46 18.43
C ALA A 146 47.08 48.74 17.51
N ALA A 147 46.84 49.20 16.27
CA ALA A 147 47.45 50.41 15.68
C ALA A 147 47.00 50.63 14.22
N ALA A 148 46.72 51.89 13.91
CA ALA A 148 46.24 52.43 12.64
C ALA A 148 47.29 52.52 11.53
N LYS A 149 46.84 52.67 10.27
CA LYS A 149 47.09 53.88 9.45
C LYS A 149 46.33 53.86 8.13
N ALA A 150 45.91 55.05 7.73
CA ALA A 150 45.22 55.40 6.50
C ALA A 150 46.16 55.42 5.26
N THR A 151 45.51 55.31 4.10
CA THR A 151 45.78 55.71 2.67
C THR A 151 46.78 56.86 2.44
N PRO A 152 47.16 57.27 1.19
CA PRO A 152 46.80 56.82 -0.17
C PRO A 152 47.96 56.77 -1.21
N VAL A 153 47.69 56.33 -2.46
CA VAL A 153 47.64 57.13 -3.72
C VAL A 153 46.78 56.36 -4.71
#